data_AF-A0A2A7SA12-F1
#
_entry.id   AF-A0A2A7SA12-F1
#
_cell.length_a   1.000
_cell.length_b   1.000
_cell.length_c   1.000
_cell.angle_alpha   90.00
_cell.angle_beta   90.00
_cell.angle_gamma   90.00
#
_symmetry.space_group_name_H-M   'P 1'
#
loop_
_entity.id
_entity.type
_entity.pdbx_description
1 polymer ?
#
loop_
_entity_poly.entity_id
_entity_poly.type
_entity_poly.pdbx_seq_one_letter_code
_entity_poly.pdbx_strand_id
1 'polypeptide(L)'
;MAGGASGVDKCKQAFATLLEDVGQCDFYSQFKKVPVAGTQLGIFFDKRRIFAVDVNGVKVGALPTSFNYLAACLAAGVTYVGVTKSSADKPVPTVEADFVPQ
;
A
#
# COMPACT_ATOMS: atom_id res chain seq x y z
N MET A 1 -19.88 -16.21 -26.71
CA MET A 1 -20.73 -15.71 -25.60
C MET A 1 -20.09 -14.43 -25.08
N ALA A 2 -20.69 -13.27 -25.36
CA ALA A 2 -20.18 -11.98 -24.91
C ALA A 2 -20.85 -11.62 -23.57
N GLY A 3 -20.11 -11.77 -22.48
CA GLY A 3 -20.51 -11.33 -21.15
C GLY A 3 -19.94 -9.95 -20.88
N GLY A 4 -20.80 -8.98 -20.58
CA GLY A 4 -20.46 -7.56 -20.44
C GLY A 4 -19.34 -7.31 -19.43
N ALA A 5 -18.18 -6.90 -19.94
CA ALA A 5 -17.12 -6.30 -19.15
C ALA A 5 -17.37 -4.79 -19.09
N SER A 6 -18.04 -4.32 -18.05
CA SER A 6 -17.76 -2.98 -17.53
C SER A 6 -16.41 -3.08 -16.81
N GLY A 7 -15.27 -3.28 -17.50
CA GLY A 7 -14.72 -2.36 -18.50
C GLY A 7 -13.67 -1.43 -17.88
N VAL A 8 -13.37 -1.61 -16.58
CA VAL A 8 -12.37 -0.82 -15.87
C VAL A 8 -11.34 -1.75 -15.24
N ASP A 9 -10.11 -1.68 -15.75
CA ASP A 9 -8.96 -2.35 -15.17
C ASP A 9 -8.69 -1.75 -13.77
N LYS A 10 -9.14 -2.43 -12.71
CA LYS A 10 -8.87 -2.00 -11.31
C LYS A 10 -7.38 -1.87 -11.02
N CYS A 11 -6.53 -2.63 -11.72
CA CYS A 11 -5.08 -2.53 -11.61
C CYS A 11 -4.51 -1.21 -12.14
N LYS A 12 -5.28 -0.47 -12.95
CA LYS A 12 -4.86 0.81 -13.56
C LYS A 12 -5.50 2.02 -12.88
N GLN A 13 -6.09 1.84 -11.70
CA GLN A 13 -6.73 2.91 -10.96
C GLN A 13 -5.83 3.38 -9.82
N ALA A 14 -5.79 4.70 -9.63
CA ALA A 14 -5.26 5.30 -8.42
C ALA A 14 -6.21 5.04 -7.24
N PHE A 15 -5.66 4.94 -6.04
CA PHE A 15 -6.45 4.75 -4.83
C PHE A 15 -5.76 5.37 -3.62
N ALA A 16 -6.57 5.72 -2.62
CA ALA A 16 -6.12 6.15 -1.30
C ALA A 16 -6.48 5.08 -0.27
N THR A 17 -5.64 4.90 0.74
CA THR A 17 -5.95 3.98 1.84
C THR A 17 -5.28 4.39 3.14
N LEU A 18 -5.93 4.09 4.26
CA LEU A 18 -5.30 4.01 5.56
C LEU A 18 -4.63 2.64 5.69
N LEU A 19 -3.37 2.61 6.10
CA LEU A 19 -2.63 1.38 6.34
C LEU A 19 -3.03 0.76 7.68
N GLU A 20 -3.10 -0.57 7.69
CA GLU A 20 -3.34 -1.38 8.88
C GLU A 20 -2.02 -1.83 9.51
N ASP A 21 -2.06 -2.19 10.80
CA ASP A 21 -0.94 -2.80 11.52
C ASP A 21 0.38 -1.99 11.49
N VAL A 22 0.34 -0.67 11.26
CA VAL A 22 1.53 0.20 11.12
C VAL A 22 2.47 0.07 12.32
N GLY A 23 1.92 0.12 13.54
CA GLY A 23 2.70 0.01 14.77
C GLY A 23 3.33 -1.37 15.01
N GLN A 24 2.97 -2.39 14.22
CA GLN A 24 3.52 -3.74 14.28
C GLN A 24 4.43 -4.07 13.09
N CYS A 25 4.55 -3.16 12.12
CA CYS A 25 5.38 -3.36 10.93
C CYS A 25 6.87 -3.05 11.18
N ASP A 26 7.70 -3.50 10.25
CA ASP A 26 9.17 -3.42 10.34
C ASP A 26 9.66 -1.98 10.46
N PHE A 27 9.08 -1.05 9.68
CA PHE A 27 9.46 0.37 9.69
C PHE A 27 9.29 0.97 11.08
N TYR A 28 8.11 0.83 11.67
CA TYR A 28 7.85 1.37 13.00
C TYR A 28 8.68 0.66 14.07
N SER A 29 8.90 -0.65 13.94
CA SER A 29 9.74 -1.42 14.86
C SER A 29 11.19 -0.92 14.87
N GLN A 30 11.74 -0.61 13.69
CA GLN A 30 13.12 -0.14 13.50
C GLN A 30 13.30 1.34 13.89
N PHE A 31 12.42 2.22 13.42
CA PHE A 31 12.60 3.67 13.55
C PHE A 31 11.85 4.30 14.72
N LYS A 32 10.90 3.58 15.34
CA LYS A 32 9.96 4.09 16.36
C LYS A 32 9.26 5.38 15.91
N LYS A 33 8.97 5.45 14.61
CA LYS A 33 8.34 6.57 13.92
C LYS A 33 7.54 6.06 12.73
N VAL A 34 6.60 6.89 12.29
CA VAL A 34 5.90 6.74 11.02
C VAL A 34 6.58 7.56 9.91
N PRO A 35 6.50 7.15 8.63
CA PRO A 35 7.02 7.95 7.53
C PRO A 35 6.32 9.31 7.47
N VAL A 36 7.07 10.35 7.12
CA VAL A 36 6.53 11.71 7.01
C VAL A 36 5.71 11.87 5.73
N ALA A 37 4.78 12.83 5.73
CA ALA A 37 4.06 13.19 4.51
C ALA A 37 5.03 13.51 3.35
N GLY A 38 4.71 13.03 2.15
CA GLY A 38 5.56 13.10 0.96
C GLY A 38 6.58 11.95 0.83
N THR A 39 6.72 11.08 1.84
CA THR A 39 7.61 9.91 1.73
C THR A 39 7.08 8.97 0.65
N GLN A 40 7.94 8.61 -0.31
CA GLN A 40 7.59 7.66 -1.36
C GLN A 40 7.45 6.24 -0.81
N LEU A 41 6.43 5.54 -1.29
CA LEU A 41 6.10 4.16 -0.96
C LEU A 41 5.98 3.32 -2.23
N GLY A 42 6.16 2.02 -2.09
CA GLY A 42 5.81 1.01 -3.08
C GLY A 42 4.81 0.01 -2.51
N ILE A 43 4.35 -0.91 -3.35
CA ILE A 43 3.48 -2.02 -2.94
C ILE A 43 4.22 -3.34 -3.10
N PHE A 44 4.17 -4.16 -2.05
CA PHE A 44 4.79 -5.48 -2.02
C PHE A 44 3.80 -6.55 -1.56
N PHE A 45 3.80 -7.70 -2.23
CA PHE A 45 3.04 -8.87 -1.80
C PHE A 45 3.99 -9.91 -1.19
N ASP A 46 3.86 -10.16 0.11
CA ASP A 46 4.74 -11.10 0.82
C ASP A 46 4.30 -12.56 0.75
N LYS A 47 3.48 -12.90 -0.26
CA LYS A 47 2.76 -14.17 -0.45
C LYS A 47 1.53 -14.36 0.45
N ARG A 48 1.30 -13.51 1.45
CA ARG A 48 0.12 -13.61 2.33
C ARG A 48 -0.70 -12.33 2.37
N ARG A 49 -0.05 -11.17 2.46
CA ARG A 49 -0.69 -9.85 2.56
C ARG A 49 0.02 -8.84 1.66
N ILE A 50 -0.73 -7.81 1.30
CA ILE A 50 -0.22 -6.65 0.56
C ILE A 50 0.27 -5.63 1.58
N PHE A 51 1.50 -5.14 1.38
CA PHE A 51 2.14 -4.16 2.24
C PHE A 51 2.53 -2.93 1.45
N ALA A 52 2.43 -1.76 2.08
CA ALA A 52 3.17 -0.60 1.68
C ALA A 52 4.60 -0.74 2.18
N VAL A 53 5.58 -0.47 1.33
CA VAL A 53 7.01 -0.53 1.66
C VAL A 53 7.67 0.80 1.36
N ASP A 54 8.71 1.17 2.11
CA ASP A 54 9.54 2.32 1.77
C ASP A 54 10.46 2.03 0.57
N VAL A 55 11.25 3.01 0.16
CA VAL A 55 12.22 2.88 -0.95
C VAL A 55 13.30 1.81 -0.72
N ASN A 56 13.51 1.39 0.52
CA ASN A 56 14.45 0.33 0.90
C ASN A 56 13.76 -1.05 1.02
N GLY A 57 12.45 -1.13 0.75
CA GLY A 57 11.66 -2.36 0.87
C GLY A 57 11.22 -2.69 2.29
N VAL A 58 11.34 -1.76 3.25
CA VAL A 58 10.93 -1.94 4.64
C VAL A 58 9.41 -1.78 4.73
N LYS A 59 8.72 -2.76 5.31
CA LYS A 59 7.26 -2.74 5.45
C LYS A 59 6.82 -1.62 6.40
N VAL A 60 5.98 -0.73 5.89
CA VAL A 60 5.41 0.41 6.62
C VAL A 60 4.08 0.05 7.26
N GLY A 61 3.25 -0.70 6.55
CA GLY A 61 1.90 -1.06 6.98
C GLY A 61 1.25 -2.02 5.99
N ALA A 62 0.27 -2.81 6.45
CA ALA A 62 -0.52 -3.65 5.58
C ALA A 62 -1.60 -2.81 4.86
N LEU A 63 -1.96 -3.18 3.64
CA LEU A 63 -3.13 -2.63 2.97
C LEU A 63 -4.39 -3.40 3.42
N PRO A 64 -5.54 -2.72 3.57
CA PRO A 64 -6.81 -3.36 3.86
C PRO A 64 -7.15 -4.48 2.89
N THR A 65 -7.90 -5.47 3.37
CA THR A 65 -8.30 -6.64 2.57
C THR A 65 -9.09 -6.30 1.29
N SER A 66 -9.73 -5.12 1.24
CA SER A 66 -10.36 -4.57 0.03
C SER A 66 -9.39 -4.40 -1.14
N PHE A 67 -8.08 -4.34 -0.86
CA PHE A 67 -7.01 -4.21 -1.84
C PHE A 67 -6.30 -5.54 -2.16
N ASN A 68 -6.82 -6.69 -1.71
CA ASN A 68 -6.22 -8.00 -2.02
C ASN A 68 -6.14 -8.30 -3.53
N TYR A 69 -6.97 -7.66 -4.35
CA TYR A 69 -6.90 -7.78 -5.82
C TYR A 69 -5.53 -7.35 -6.37
N LEU A 70 -4.78 -6.51 -5.64
CA LEU A 70 -3.43 -6.08 -6.03
C LEU A 70 -2.45 -7.25 -6.14
N ALA A 71 -2.66 -8.36 -5.43
CA ALA A 71 -1.84 -9.56 -5.57
C ALA A 71 -1.83 -10.06 -7.04
N ALA A 72 -3.00 -10.09 -7.68
CA ALA A 72 -3.12 -10.48 -9.08
C ALA A 72 -2.52 -9.42 -10.01
N CYS A 73 -2.68 -8.13 -9.69
CA CYS A 73 -2.08 -7.04 -10.47
C CYS A 73 -0.54 -7.13 -10.46
N LEU A 74 0.06 -7.34 -9.29
CA LEU A 74 1.50 -7.51 -9.12
C LEU A 74 2.00 -8.76 -9.86
N ALA A 75 1.25 -9.86 -9.81
CA ALA A 75 1.57 -11.08 -10.56
C ALA A 75 1.47 -10.88 -12.09
N ALA A 76 0.61 -9.97 -12.56
CA ALA A 76 0.52 -9.56 -13.95
C ALA A 76 1.59 -8.53 -14.37
N GLY A 77 2.51 -8.17 -13.46
CA GLY A 77 3.61 -7.24 -13.70
C GLY A 77 3.28 -5.77 -13.49
N VAL A 78 2.08 -5.43 -12.99
CA VAL A 78 1.74 -4.03 -12.67
C VAL A 78 2.46 -3.63 -11.40
N THR A 79 3.11 -2.46 -11.40
CA THR A 79 3.74 -1.89 -10.21
C THR A 79 2.98 -0.66 -9.74
N TYR A 80 3.21 -0.26 -8.49
CA TYR A 80 2.56 0.90 -7.91
C TYR A 80 3.59 1.74 -7.18
N VAL A 81 3.51 3.05 -7.41
CA VAL A 81 4.21 4.05 -6.63
C VAL A 81 3.19 4.80 -5.81
N GLY A 82 3.51 5.06 -4.55
CA GLY A 82 2.66 5.82 -3.67
C GLY A 82 3.42 6.87 -2.91
N VAL A 83 2.67 7.71 -2.21
CA VAL A 83 3.20 8.72 -1.31
C VAL A 83 2.41 8.71 -0.01
N THR A 84 3.12 8.92 1.09
CA THR A 84 2.49 9.15 2.39
C THR A 84 1.75 10.49 2.31
N LYS A 85 0.43 10.47 2.47
CA LYS A 85 -0.39 11.68 2.46
C LYS A 85 -0.42 12.34 3.84
N SER A 86 -0.63 11.53 4.87
CA SER A 86 -0.66 11.96 6.27
C SER A 86 -0.25 10.82 7.18
N SER A 87 0.26 11.14 8.36
CA SER A 87 0.74 10.15 9.33
C SER A 87 0.66 10.70 10.74
N ALA A 88 0.30 9.86 11.71
CA ALA A 88 0.35 10.22 13.12
C ALA A 88 0.97 9.09 13.95
N ASP A 89 1.83 9.44 14.90
CA ASP A 89 2.55 8.49 15.75
C ASP A 89 1.73 8.08 17.00
N LYS A 90 0.90 9.01 17.50
CA LYS A 90 0.12 8.87 18.74
C LYS A 90 -1.35 9.23 18.54
N PRO A 91 -2.28 8.65 19.31
CA PRO A 91 -2.07 7.60 20.33
C PRO A 91 -1.79 6.21 19.75
N VAL A 92 -2.09 6.00 18.47
CA VAL A 92 -1.80 4.79 17.71
C VAL A 92 -1.11 5.18 16.40
N PRO A 93 -0.04 4.49 15.98
CA PRO A 93 0.61 4.77 14.70
C PRO A 93 -0.34 4.56 13.52
N THR A 94 -0.47 5.59 12.69
CA THR A 94 -1.34 5.60 11.50
C THR A 94 -0.62 6.23 10.32
N VAL A 95 -0.90 5.71 9.13
CA VAL A 95 -0.36 6.20 7.86
C VAL A 95 -1.47 6.13 6.82
N GLU A 96 -1.80 7.27 6.23
CA GLU A 96 -2.64 7.39 5.05
C GLU A 96 -1.74 7.59 3.83
N ALA A 97 -2.00 6.85 2.75
CA ALA A 97 -1.20 6.89 1.54
C ALA A 97 -2.06 6.85 0.28
N ASP A 98 -1.58 7.53 -0.75
CA ASP A 98 -2.13 7.49 -2.11
C ASP A 98 -1.20 6.68 -3.00
N PHE A 99 -1.77 5.82 -3.86
CA PHE A 99 -1.03 4.98 -4.80
C PHE A 99 -1.55 5.16 -6.21
N VAL A 100 -0.63 5.13 -7.18
CA VAL A 100 -0.92 5.13 -8.60
C VAL A 100 -0.18 3.96 -9.28
N PRO A 101 -0.78 3.33 -10.29
CA PRO A 101 -0.09 2.33 -11.09
C PRO A 101 1.05 2.96 -11.91
N GLN A 102 2.09 2.18 -12.16
CA GLN A 102 3.25 2.54 -12.98
C GLN A 102 3.44 1.52 -14.10
#